data_AF-A0A2H5YTV5-F1
#
_entry.id   AF-A0A2H5YTV5-F1
#
_cell.length_a   1.000
_cell.length_b   1.000
_cell.length_c   1.000
_cell.angle_alpha   90.00
_cell.angle_beta   90.00
_cell.angle_gamma   90.00
#
_symmetry.space_group_name_H-M   'P 1'
#
loop_
_entity.id
_entity.type
_entity.pdbx_description
1 polymer ?
#
loop_
_entity_poly.entity_id
_entity_poly.type
_entity_poly.pdbx_seq_one_letter_code
_entity_poly.pdbx_strand_id
1 'polypeptide(L)' 'MRVTDPKAAQCGEVLKGVLKPHQCKLFGRECTPEHPIGALMVSSEGACAAYYHYIHRAAAVAD' A
#
# COMPACT_ATOMS: atom_id res chain seq x y z
N MET A 1 23.54 -4.50 -1.52
CA MET A 1 22.44 -4.83 -2.46
C MET A 1 21.27 -3.91 -2.15
N ARG A 2 20.76 -3.12 -3.10
CA ARG A 2 19.54 -2.31 -2.91
C ARG A 2 18.38 -3.03 -3.58
N VAL A 3 17.42 -3.49 -2.78
CA VAL A 3 16.12 -3.94 -3.29
C VAL A 3 15.22 -2.71 -3.31
N THR A 4 14.71 -2.37 -4.49
CA THR A 4 13.78 -1.25 -4.67
C THR A 4 12.44 -1.79 -5.10
N ASP A 5 11.37 -1.13 -4.67
CA ASP A 5 10.02 -1.45 -5.14
C ASP A 5 9.93 -1.39 -6.67
N PRO A 6 9.09 -2.23 -7.29
CA PRO A 6 8.80 -2.13 -8.72
C PRO A 6 8.35 -0.70 -9.08
N LYS A 7 8.75 -0.19 -10.24
CA LYS A 7 8.39 1.19 -10.67
C LYS A 7 6.88 1.45 -10.69
N ALA A 8 6.08 0.40 -10.91
CA ALA A 8 4.62 0.50 -10.88
C ALA A 8 4.08 0.72 -9.45
N ALA A 9 4.79 0.26 -8.42
CA ALA A 9 4.46 0.54 -7.03
C ALA A 9 4.91 1.96 -6.68
N GLN A 10 3.94 2.83 -6.41
CA GLN A 10 4.19 4.24 -6.10
C GLN A 10 4.60 4.47 -4.63
N CYS A 11 5.26 3.48 -4.02
CA CYS A 11 5.64 3.46 -2.61
C CYS A 11 6.53 4.65 -2.22
N GLY A 12 7.45 5.07 -3.09
CA GLY A 12 8.27 6.25 -2.85
C GLY A 12 7.46 7.56 -2.79
N GLU A 13 6.41 7.69 -3.60
CA GLU A 13 5.51 8.85 -3.55
C GLU A 13 4.63 8.83 -2.29
N VAL A 14 4.22 7.64 -1.84
CA VAL A 14 3.53 7.48 -0.55
C VAL A 14 4.44 7.90 0.62
N LEU A 15 5.69 7.44 0.63
CA LEU A 15 6.65 7.80 1.69
C LEU A 15 6.95 9.31 1.74
N LYS A 16 7.04 9.96 0.58
CA LYS A 16 7.22 11.42 0.49
C LYS A 16 5.94 12.20 0.83
N GLY A 17 4.81 11.53 1.03
CA GLY A 17 3.51 12.18 1.25
C GLY A 17 2.93 12.88 0.02
N VAL A 18 3.47 12.60 -1.17
CA VAL A 18 2.97 13.17 -2.45
C VAL A 18 1.61 12.58 -2.80
N LEU A 19 1.36 11.32 -2.43
CA LEU A 19 0.06 10.68 -2.58
C LEU A 19 -0.25 9.76 -1.39
N LYS A 20 -1.53 9.55 -1.12
CA LYS A 20 -2.02 8.63 -0.08
C LYS A 20 -2.12 7.19 -0.62
N PRO A 21 -2.08 6.15 0.23
CA PRO A 21 -2.15 4.76 -0.23
C PRO A 21 -3.29 4.46 -1.20
N HIS A 22 -4.51 4.94 -0.95
CA HIS A 22 -5.66 4.75 -1.86
C HIS A 22 -5.55 5.47 -3.22
N GLN A 23 -4.59 6.38 -3.38
CA GLN A 23 -4.30 7.05 -4.65
C GLN A 23 -3.25 6.28 -5.48
N CYS A 24 -2.60 5.27 -4.89
CA CYS A 24 -1.70 4.39 -5.60
C CYS A 24 -2.51 3.44 -6.51
N LYS A 25 -2.12 3.34 -7.78
CA LYS A 25 -2.86 2.57 -8.80
C LYS A 25 -2.99 1.08 -8.48
N LEU A 26 -2.03 0.53 -7.73
CA LEU A 26 -2.01 -0.89 -7.38
C LEU A 26 -2.71 -1.20 -6.04
N PHE A 27 -2.91 -0.19 -5.20
CA PHE A 27 -3.36 -0.38 -3.82
C PHE A 27 -4.76 -0.99 -3.77
N GLY A 28 -4.91 -2.06 -2.98
CA GLY A 28 -6.18 -2.75 -2.77
C GLY A 28 -6.69 -3.55 -3.97
N ARG A 29 -5.93 -3.59 -5.07
CA ARG A 29 -6.24 -4.38 -6.27
C ARG A 29 -5.20 -5.47 -6.47
N GLU A 30 -4.05 -5.09 -7.03
CA GLU A 30 -2.93 -6.00 -7.29
C GLU A 30 -1.95 -6.03 -6.12
N CYS A 31 -1.90 -4.96 -5.34
CA CYS A 31 -1.12 -4.87 -4.12
C CYS A 31 -2.07 -4.97 -2.91
N THR A 32 -2.05 -6.12 -2.25
CA THR A 32 -2.79 -6.42 -1.02
C THR A 32 -1.85 -7.07 0.01
N PRO A 33 -2.26 -7.24 1.28
CA PRO A 33 -1.44 -7.96 2.27
C PRO A 33 -1.11 -9.40 1.84
N GLU A 34 -2.02 -10.07 1.14
CA GLU A 34 -1.83 -11.43 0.61
C GLU A 34 -0.90 -11.45 -0.61
N HIS A 35 -0.92 -10.37 -1.41
CA HIS A 35 -0.08 -10.20 -2.61
C HIS A 35 0.67 -8.86 -2.55
N PRO A 36 1.72 -8.73 -1.72
CA PRO A 36 2.39 -7.46 -1.54
C PRO A 36 3.37 -7.19 -2.68
N ILE A 37 3.16 -6.08 -3.40
CA ILE A 37 4.02 -5.68 -4.53
C ILE A 37 5.16 -4.76 -4.09
N GLY A 38 4.97 -3.97 -3.03
CA GLY A 38 5.97 -3.03 -2.52
C GLY A 38 6.15 -3.14 -1.01
N ALA A 39 7.30 -2.67 -0.52
CA ALA A 39 7.75 -2.79 0.86
C ALA A 39 6.74 -2.22 1.88
N LEU A 40 6.02 -1.16 1.51
CA LEU A 40 4.98 -0.55 2.35
C LEU A 40 3.75 -1.44 2.56
N MET A 41 3.56 -2.48 1.73
CA MET A 41 2.52 -3.48 1.91
C MET A 41 3.05 -4.75 2.61
N VAL A 42 4.35 -5.04 2.49
CA VAL A 42 4.98 -6.20 3.15
C VAL A 42 5.07 -6.00 4.68
N SER A 43 5.42 -4.80 5.13
CA SER A 43 5.53 -4.49 6.55
C SER A 43 4.17 -4.09 7.14
N SER A 44 3.82 -4.64 8.31
CA SER A 44 2.63 -4.23 9.07
C SER A 44 2.67 -2.77 9.53
N GLU A 45 3.88 -2.21 9.72
CA GLU A 45 4.10 -0.78 10.01
C GLU A 45 4.12 0.08 8.73
N GLY A 46 4.12 -0.55 7.56
CA GLY A 46 4.10 0.13 6.29
C GLY A 46 2.80 0.90 6.08
N ALA A 47 2.91 2.12 5.56
CA ALA A 47 1.75 3.00 5.37
C ALA A 47 0.64 2.36 4.52
N CYS A 48 0.98 1.51 3.54
CA CYS A 48 -0.01 0.81 2.73
C CYS A 48 -0.70 -0.29 3.54
N ALA A 49 0.05 -1.17 4.22
CA ALA A 49 -0.54 -2.23 5.04
C ALA A 49 -1.45 -1.66 6.13
N ALA A 50 -0.98 -0.65 6.86
CA ALA A 50 -1.76 0.02 7.90
C ALA A 50 -3.06 0.61 7.33
N TYR A 51 -2.98 1.32 6.20
CA TYR A 51 -4.17 1.88 5.55
C TYR A 51 -5.13 0.79 5.09
N TYR A 52 -4.62 -0.33 4.57
CA TYR A 52 -5.45 -1.46 4.14
C TYR A 52 -6.24 -2.06 5.31
N HIS A 53 -5.56 -2.35 6.42
CA HIS A 53 -6.17 -3.02 7.57
C HIS A 53 -7.15 -2.15 8.35
N TYR A 54 -6.83 -0.87 8.56
CA TYR A 54 -7.60 -0.02 9.48
C TYR A 54 -8.60 0.90 8.80
N ILE A 55 -8.37 1.29 7.55
CA ILE A 55 -9.21 2.28 6.86
C ILE A 55 -9.94 1.63 5.69
N HIS A 56 -9.21 0.96 4.80
CA HIS A 56 -9.78 0.41 3.57
C HIS A 56 -10.75 -0.75 3.86
N ARG A 57 -10.36 -1.74 4.67
CA ARG A 57 -11.26 -2.85 5.04
C ARG A 57 -12.42 -2.40 5.91
N ALA A 58 -12.23 -1.42 6.79
CA ALA A 58 -13.32 -0.87 7.60
C ALA A 58 -14.41 -0.22 6.72
N ALA A 59 -14.02 0.48 5.66
CA ALA A 59 -14.95 1.05 4.69
C ALA A 59 -15.68 -0.01 3.85
N ALA A 60 -15.07 -1.19 3.62
CA ALA A 60 -15.68 -2.28 2.85
C ALA A 60 -16.66 -3.15 3.66
N VAL A 61 -16.66 -3.05 5.00
CA VAL A 61 -17.51 -3.86 5.91
C VAL A 61 -18.69 -3.03 6.46
N ALA A 62 -18.79 -1.75 6.11
CA ALA A 62 -19.84 -0.85 6.58
C ALA A 62 -21.13 -0.86 5.72
N ASP A 63 -21.37 -1.92 4.95
CA ASP A 63 -22.58 -2.14 4.13
C ASP A 63 -23.42 -3.30 4.70
#